data_AF-A0A3A0FMS5-F1
#
_entry.id   AF-A0A3A0FMS5-F1
#
_cell.length_a   1.000
_cell.length_b   1.000
_cell.length_c   1.000
_cell.angle_alpha   90.00
_cell.angle_beta   90.00
_cell.angle_gamma   90.00
#
_symmetry.space_group_name_H-M   'P 1'
#
loop_
_entity.id
_entity.type
_entity.pdbx_description
1 polymer ?
#
loop_
_entity_poly.entity_id
_entity_poly.type
_entity_poly.pdbx_seq_one_letter_code
_entity_poly.pdbx_strand_id
1 'polypeptide(L)'
;MPTDLDTWLHIVYAYLHDIAIAVYIGGAVAMEFVLGPAQGSIPPAQAQVMGQKTADRFLWLVWGSLSLIIVSAFFRLQHMGYITSDWPFLESGLALSEDYGRTIWTMFALWCVLCVNGAIMTFYLRPRLAGRLKAGTTAAGVQASQQAKMEAAKWIERITRADLVIAVFIALLGASLKWGGLL
;
A
#
# COMPACT_ATOMS: atom_id res chain seq x y z
N MET A 1 30.41 -17.63 3.18
CA MET A 1 28.95 -17.69 3.01
C MET A 1 28.35 -18.17 4.33
N PRO A 2 27.15 -17.73 4.73
CA PRO A 2 26.49 -18.26 5.92
C PRO A 2 26.33 -19.78 5.81
N THR A 3 26.71 -20.51 6.86
CA THR A 3 26.68 -21.98 6.90
C THR A 3 25.47 -22.52 7.66
N ASP A 4 24.74 -21.64 8.33
CA ASP A 4 23.57 -21.94 9.14
C ASP A 4 22.27 -21.60 8.39
N LEU A 5 21.32 -22.52 8.47
CA LEU A 5 19.99 -22.35 7.87
C LEU A 5 19.26 -21.11 8.41
N ASP A 6 19.53 -20.77 9.67
CA ASP A 6 18.90 -19.68 10.40
C ASP A 6 19.21 -18.31 9.78
N THR A 7 20.50 -18.01 9.58
CA THR A 7 20.92 -16.79 8.87
C THR A 7 20.36 -16.71 7.45
N TRP A 8 20.27 -17.83 6.72
CA TRP A 8 19.67 -17.84 5.39
C TRP A 8 18.19 -17.46 5.40
N LEU A 9 17.41 -17.99 6.35
CA LEU A 9 16.00 -17.63 6.50
C LEU A 9 15.81 -16.16 6.83
N HIS A 10 16.63 -15.61 7.74
CA HIS A 10 16.60 -14.18 8.06
C HIS A 10 16.83 -13.31 6.83
N ILE A 11 17.85 -13.63 6.03
CA ILE A 11 18.18 -12.90 4.79
C ILE A 11 17.02 -12.97 3.80
N VAL A 12 16.45 -14.16 3.59
CA VAL A 12 15.33 -14.35 2.66
C VAL A 12 14.12 -13.52 3.08
N TYR A 13 13.75 -13.54 4.37
CA TYR A 13 12.61 -12.75 4.84
C TYR A 13 12.85 -11.25 4.73
N ALA A 14 14.06 -10.78 5.06
CA ALA A 14 14.43 -9.38 4.88
C ALA A 14 14.37 -8.96 3.40
N TYR A 15 14.92 -9.77 2.50
CA TYR A 15 14.92 -9.50 1.07
C TYR A 15 13.50 -9.46 0.48
N LEU A 16 12.64 -10.42 0.85
CA LEU A 16 11.24 -10.43 0.43
C LEU A 16 10.48 -9.21 0.94
N HIS A 17 10.73 -8.80 2.19
CA HIS A 17 10.13 -7.62 2.79
C HIS A 17 10.54 -6.34 2.05
N ASP A 18 11.83 -6.18 1.80
CA ASP A 18 12.38 -4.98 1.15
C ASP A 18 11.94 -4.88 -0.31
N ILE A 19 11.87 -5.99 -1.05
CA ILE A 19 11.29 -6.02 -2.40
C ILE A 19 9.81 -5.62 -2.35
N ALA A 20 9.03 -6.13 -1.40
CA ALA A 20 7.62 -5.82 -1.30
C ALA A 20 7.40 -4.32 -1.04
N ILE A 21 8.19 -3.73 -0.14
CA ILE A 21 8.20 -2.28 0.10
C ILE A 21 8.60 -1.52 -1.17
N ALA A 22 9.68 -1.93 -1.85
CA ALA A 22 10.15 -1.28 -3.07
C ALA A 22 9.11 -1.32 -4.20
N VAL A 23 8.41 -2.45 -4.37
CA VAL A 23 7.32 -2.58 -5.34
C VAL A 23 6.15 -1.66 -4.98
N TYR A 24 5.76 -1.61 -3.71
CA TYR A 24 4.64 -0.77 -3.28
C TYR A 24 4.97 0.72 -3.46
N ILE A 25 6.07 1.19 -2.88
CA ILE A 25 6.49 2.60 -2.94
C ILE A 25 6.84 3.00 -4.37
N GLY A 26 7.63 2.18 -5.07
CA GLY A 26 8.01 2.44 -6.46
C GLY A 26 6.79 2.51 -7.38
N GLY A 27 5.80 1.65 -7.17
CA GLY A 27 4.51 1.71 -7.86
C GLY A 27 3.76 3.01 -7.57
N ALA A 28 3.65 3.40 -6.29
CA ALA A 28 2.99 4.66 -5.91
C ALA A 28 3.68 5.89 -6.51
N VAL A 29 5.01 5.94 -6.48
CA VAL A 29 5.83 7.00 -7.11
C VAL A 29 5.59 7.06 -8.61
N ALA A 30 5.60 5.91 -9.30
CA ALA A 30 5.35 5.86 -10.74
C ALA A 30 3.93 6.34 -11.09
N MET A 31 2.93 5.97 -10.29
CA MET A 31 1.55 6.41 -10.51
C MET A 31 1.39 7.92 -10.30
N GLU A 32 1.96 8.48 -9.25
CA GLU A 32 1.82 9.91 -8.91
C GLU A 32 2.64 10.82 -9.84
N PHE A 33 3.91 10.47 -10.11
CA PHE A 33 4.84 11.39 -10.77
C PHE A 33 5.11 11.07 -12.24
N VAL A 34 4.74 9.88 -12.73
CA VAL A 34 4.93 9.51 -14.12
C VAL A 34 3.59 9.41 -14.84
N LEU A 35 2.68 8.57 -14.34
CA LEU A 35 1.42 8.32 -15.02
C LEU A 35 0.47 9.52 -14.94
N GLY A 36 0.27 10.10 -13.75
CA GLY A 36 -0.61 11.25 -13.55
C GLY A 36 -0.28 12.42 -14.49
N PRO A 37 0.98 12.91 -14.52
CA PRO A 37 1.39 13.96 -15.45
C PRO A 37 1.23 13.57 -16.92
N ALA A 38 1.59 12.34 -17.30
CA ALA A 38 1.44 11.87 -18.68
C ALA A 38 -0.03 11.87 -19.15
N GLN A 39 -0.97 11.57 -18.25
CA GLN A 39 -2.41 11.61 -18.56
C GLN A 39 -2.94 13.02 -18.83
N GLY A 40 -2.31 14.05 -18.28
CA GLY A 40 -2.70 15.45 -18.51
C GLY A 40 -2.60 15.90 -19.97
N SER A 41 -1.77 15.24 -20.77
CA SER A 41 -1.57 15.53 -22.20
C SER A 41 -2.48 14.71 -23.13
N ILE A 42 -3.28 13.79 -22.57
CA ILE A 42 -4.13 12.86 -23.32
C ILE A 42 -5.59 13.34 -23.27
N PRO A 43 -6.36 13.23 -24.36
CA PRO A 43 -7.80 13.54 -24.33
C PRO A 43 -8.51 12.81 -23.18
N PRO A 44 -9.40 13.47 -22.41
CA PRO A 44 -9.92 12.94 -21.13
C PRO A 44 -10.50 11.53 -21.20
N ALA A 45 -11.22 11.20 -22.28
CA ALA A 45 -11.79 9.87 -22.48
C ALA A 45 -10.71 8.79 -22.64
N GLN A 46 -9.62 9.09 -23.36
CA GLN A 46 -8.50 8.17 -23.54
C GLN A 46 -7.67 8.06 -22.26
N ALA A 47 -7.44 9.18 -21.57
CA ALA A 47 -6.74 9.23 -20.28
C ALA A 47 -7.47 8.37 -19.24
N GLN A 48 -8.81 8.42 -19.20
CA GLN A 48 -9.62 7.60 -18.30
C GLN A 48 -9.47 6.10 -18.58
N VAL A 49 -9.53 5.68 -19.86
CA VAL A 49 -9.39 4.27 -20.24
C VAL A 49 -7.97 3.76 -19.94
N MET A 50 -6.95 4.57 -20.23
CA MET A 50 -5.56 4.27 -19.89
C MET A 50 -5.40 4.13 -18.38
N GLY A 51 -5.92 5.08 -17.60
CA GLY A 51 -5.87 5.07 -16.15
C GLY A 51 -6.52 3.83 -15.54
N GLN A 52 -7.71 3.45 -16.01
CA GLN A 52 -8.37 2.22 -15.58
C GLN A 52 -7.52 0.99 -15.87
N LYS A 53 -7.06 0.81 -17.12
CA LYS A 53 -6.26 -0.37 -17.50
C LYS A 53 -4.94 -0.46 -16.74
N THR A 54 -4.26 0.66 -16.54
CA THR A 54 -3.02 0.70 -15.76
C THR A 54 -3.30 0.39 -14.30
N ALA A 55 -4.31 1.02 -13.70
CA ALA A 55 -4.70 0.78 -12.32
C ALA A 55 -5.11 -0.68 -12.07
N ASP A 56 -5.80 -1.34 -13.02
CA ASP A 56 -6.20 -2.74 -12.89
C ASP A 56 -5.01 -3.70 -12.90
N ARG A 57 -3.97 -3.40 -13.68
CA ARG A 57 -2.71 -4.16 -13.65
C ARG A 57 -1.96 -3.94 -12.35
N PHE A 58 -1.88 -2.70 -11.89
CA PHE A 58 -1.21 -2.35 -10.64
C PHE A 58 -1.93 -2.87 -9.39
N LEU A 59 -3.24 -3.13 -9.46
CA LEU A 59 -4.03 -3.63 -8.33
C LEU A 59 -3.44 -4.94 -7.78
N TRP A 60 -3.06 -5.87 -8.65
CA TRP A 60 -2.44 -7.13 -8.23
C TRP A 60 -1.08 -6.92 -7.57
N LEU A 61 -0.28 -5.97 -8.07
CA LEU A 61 1.01 -5.62 -7.47
C LEU A 61 0.83 -4.96 -6.10
N VAL A 62 -0.15 -4.08 -5.94
CA VAL A 62 -0.47 -3.40 -4.68
C VAL A 62 -0.91 -4.41 -3.62
N TRP A 63 -1.91 -5.25 -3.91
CA TRP A 63 -2.39 -6.25 -2.95
C TRP A 63 -1.35 -7.34 -2.67
N GLY A 64 -0.61 -7.76 -3.69
CA GLY A 64 0.49 -8.72 -3.54
C GLY A 64 1.60 -8.18 -2.65
N SER A 65 2.04 -6.93 -2.86
CA SER A 65 3.06 -6.30 -2.03
C SER A 65 2.59 -6.04 -0.61
N LEU A 66 1.37 -5.52 -0.39
CA LEU A 66 0.82 -5.34 0.97
C LEU A 66 0.74 -6.66 1.75
N SER A 67 0.33 -7.74 1.08
CA SER A 67 0.26 -9.07 1.69
C SER A 67 1.66 -9.62 1.99
N LEU A 68 2.61 -9.45 1.07
CA LEU A 68 3.97 -9.91 1.26
C LEU A 68 4.68 -9.12 2.38
N ILE A 69 4.41 -7.82 2.51
CA ILE A 69 4.93 -6.96 3.60
C ILE A 69 4.54 -7.54 4.96
N ILE A 70 3.24 -7.83 5.19
CA ILE A 70 2.80 -8.32 6.50
C ILE A 70 3.29 -9.74 6.80
N VAL A 71 3.27 -10.63 5.80
CA VAL A 71 3.74 -12.02 5.96
C VAL A 71 5.24 -12.05 6.27
N SER A 72 6.05 -11.29 5.52
CA SER A 72 7.49 -11.21 5.77
C SER A 72 7.82 -10.49 7.08
N ALA A 73 7.07 -9.45 7.47
CA ALA A 73 7.24 -8.80 8.77
C ALA A 73 7.00 -9.77 9.93
N PHE A 74 5.91 -10.55 9.86
CA PHE A 74 5.57 -11.55 10.86
C PHE A 74 6.70 -12.58 11.04
N PHE A 75 7.17 -13.19 9.93
CA PHE A 75 8.26 -14.16 10.01
C PHE A 75 9.57 -13.57 10.51
N ARG A 76 9.88 -12.31 10.17
CA ARG A 76 11.05 -11.61 10.71
C ARG A 76 10.96 -11.39 12.21
N LEU A 77 9.82 -10.93 12.71
CA LEU A 77 9.61 -10.70 14.15
C LEU A 77 9.62 -12.02 14.94
N GLN A 78 9.01 -13.08 14.40
CA GLN A 78 9.06 -14.41 14.99
C GLN A 78 10.51 -14.93 15.06
N HIS A 79 11.27 -14.78 13.99
CA HIS A 79 12.67 -15.22 13.94
C HIS A 79 13.58 -14.40 14.85
N MET A 80 13.31 -13.11 15.04
CA MET A 80 13.99 -12.27 16.03
C MET A 80 13.58 -12.59 17.49
N GLY A 81 12.68 -13.56 17.68
CA GLY A 81 12.21 -13.96 19.01
C GLY A 81 11.21 -12.99 19.64
N TYR A 82 10.68 -12.01 18.89
CA TYR A 82 9.68 -11.08 19.43
C TYR A 82 8.27 -11.65 19.44
N ILE A 83 7.97 -12.59 18.53
CA ILE A 83 6.71 -13.32 18.48
C ILE A 83 7.00 -14.79 18.76
N THR A 84 6.34 -15.34 19.77
CA THR A 84 6.51 -16.74 20.20
C THR A 84 5.20 -17.52 19.97
N SER A 85 5.31 -18.85 19.92
CA SER A 85 4.14 -19.73 19.83
C SER A 85 3.51 -20.02 21.19
N ASP A 86 4.24 -19.72 22.28
CA ASP A 86 3.85 -20.00 23.65
C ASP A 86 3.29 -18.73 24.31
N TRP A 87 2.43 -18.89 25.32
CA TRP A 87 1.87 -17.73 26.03
C TRP A 87 2.89 -17.15 27.02
N PRO A 88 3.14 -15.82 27.03
CA PRO A 88 2.54 -14.79 26.18
C PRO A 88 3.15 -14.73 24.77
N PHE A 89 2.29 -14.64 23.74
CA PHE A 89 2.70 -14.64 22.33
C PHE A 89 3.61 -13.46 21.92
N LEU A 90 3.69 -12.41 22.75
CA LEU A 90 4.44 -11.18 22.50
C LEU A 90 5.46 -11.00 23.62
N GLU A 91 6.72 -10.89 23.22
CA GLU A 91 7.83 -10.63 24.15
C GLU A 91 7.95 -9.14 24.50
N SER A 92 8.68 -8.86 25.58
CA SER A 92 8.88 -7.51 26.13
C SER A 92 9.38 -6.48 25.11
N GLY A 93 10.16 -6.88 24.11
CA GLY A 93 10.64 -5.97 23.06
C GLY A 93 9.55 -5.39 22.14
N LEU A 94 8.36 -6.00 22.11
CA LEU A 94 7.17 -5.46 21.41
C LEU A 94 6.24 -4.66 22.32
N ALA A 95 6.61 -4.47 23.60
CA ALA A 95 5.83 -3.66 24.53
C ALA A 95 5.82 -2.19 24.10
N LEU A 96 4.69 -1.50 24.36
CA LEU A 96 4.57 -0.07 24.08
C LEU A 96 5.44 0.82 24.98
N SER A 97 6.04 0.24 26.02
CA SER A 97 7.06 0.92 26.84
C SER A 97 8.39 1.08 26.10
N GLU A 98 8.69 0.20 25.14
CA GLU A 98 9.94 0.20 24.38
C GLU A 98 9.80 0.98 23.07
N ASP A 99 10.84 1.73 22.71
CA ASP A 99 10.84 2.57 21.51
C ASP A 99 10.68 1.72 20.23
N TYR A 100 11.32 0.55 20.24
CA TYR A 100 11.22 -0.44 19.18
C TYR A 100 9.77 -0.92 19.00
N GLY A 101 9.11 -1.30 20.10
CA GLY A 101 7.73 -1.75 20.11
C GLY A 101 6.76 -0.68 19.60
N ARG A 102 6.88 0.57 20.08
CA ARG A 102 6.06 1.70 19.59
C ARG A 102 6.25 1.95 18.10
N THR A 103 7.49 1.87 17.61
CA THR A 103 7.81 2.02 16.19
C THR A 103 7.13 0.94 15.35
N ILE A 104 7.23 -0.34 15.75
CA ILE A 104 6.58 -1.46 15.06
C ILE A 104 5.05 -1.32 15.05
N TRP A 105 4.44 -1.02 16.21
CA TRP A 105 2.99 -0.85 16.30
C TRP A 105 2.49 0.33 15.46
N THR A 106 3.25 1.42 15.40
CA THR A 106 2.94 2.56 14.55
C THR A 106 3.01 2.18 13.06
N MET A 107 4.07 1.47 12.65
CA MET A 107 4.18 0.97 11.28
C MET A 107 3.02 0.03 10.92
N PHE A 108 2.63 -0.86 11.83
CA PHE A 108 1.50 -1.77 11.63
C PHE A 108 0.17 -1.00 11.50
N ALA A 109 -0.08 -0.01 12.36
CA ALA A 109 -1.27 0.82 12.27
C ALA A 109 -1.34 1.59 10.95
N LEU A 110 -0.22 2.17 10.50
CA LEU A 110 -0.13 2.86 9.21
C LEU A 110 -0.32 1.89 8.03
N TRP A 111 0.22 0.68 8.11
CA TRP A 111 -0.04 -0.36 7.12
C TRP A 111 -1.53 -0.73 7.05
N CYS A 112 -2.23 -0.83 8.19
CA CYS A 112 -3.68 -1.03 8.21
C CYS A 112 -4.42 0.12 7.50
N VAL A 113 -3.98 1.37 7.70
CA VAL A 113 -4.53 2.53 6.97
C VAL A 113 -4.34 2.37 5.46
N LEU A 114 -3.15 1.96 4.99
CA LEU A 114 -2.90 1.66 3.57
C LEU A 114 -3.82 0.57 3.03
N CYS A 115 -4.06 -0.51 3.80
CA CYS A 115 -4.98 -1.57 3.42
C CYS A 115 -6.43 -1.07 3.32
N VAL A 116 -6.89 -0.25 4.26
CA VAL A 116 -8.23 0.35 4.24
C VAL A 116 -8.39 1.28 3.05
N ASN A 117 -7.41 2.14 2.79
CA ASN A 117 -7.39 3.04 1.64
C ASN A 117 -7.40 2.26 0.32
N GLY A 118 -6.57 1.21 0.22
CA GLY A 118 -6.57 0.27 -0.90
C GLY A 118 -7.93 -0.39 -1.11
N ALA A 119 -8.58 -0.86 -0.04
CA ALA A 119 -9.92 -1.45 -0.10
C ALA A 119 -10.98 -0.46 -0.56
N ILE A 120 -10.98 0.77 -0.05
CA ILE A 120 -11.91 1.84 -0.47
C ILE A 120 -11.72 2.14 -1.97
N MET A 121 -10.47 2.29 -2.42
CA MET A 121 -10.20 2.52 -3.84
C MET A 121 -10.68 1.36 -4.71
N THR A 122 -10.35 0.12 -4.33
CA THR A 122 -10.65 -1.09 -5.10
C THR A 122 -12.15 -1.40 -5.14
N PHE A 123 -12.83 -1.42 -4.00
CA PHE A 123 -14.20 -1.91 -3.90
C PHE A 123 -15.27 -0.83 -3.98
N TYR A 124 -14.93 0.45 -3.73
CA TYR A 124 -15.91 1.53 -3.68
C TYR A 124 -15.72 2.58 -4.78
N LEU A 125 -14.51 3.10 -4.99
CA LEU A 125 -14.28 4.18 -5.95
C LEU A 125 -14.14 3.67 -7.39
N ARG A 126 -13.39 2.59 -7.63
CA ARG A 126 -13.20 2.02 -8.97
C ARG A 126 -14.49 1.58 -9.66
N PRO A 127 -15.43 0.87 -9.01
CA PRO A 127 -16.69 0.49 -9.65
C PRO A 127 -17.49 1.70 -10.15
N ARG A 128 -17.43 2.84 -9.44
CA ARG A 128 -18.08 4.09 -9.88
C ARG A 128 -17.46 4.69 -11.14
N LEU A 129 -16.17 4.50 -11.36
CA LEU A 129 -15.49 4.94 -12.57
C LEU A 129 -15.84 4.06 -13.78
N ALA A 130 -16.03 2.76 -13.56
CA ALA A 130 -16.30 1.77 -14.62
C ALA A 130 -17.77 1.72 -15.08
N GLY A 131 -18.69 2.32 -14.31
CA GLY A 131 -20.13 2.32 -14.63
C GLY A 131 -20.42 2.83 -16.05
N ARG A 132 -21.08 1.99 -16.87
CA ARG A 132 -21.54 2.35 -18.22
C ARG A 132 -22.91 3.02 -18.14
N LEU A 133 -23.10 4.07 -18.94
CA LEU A 133 -24.41 4.69 -19.12
C LEU A 133 -25.34 3.72 -19.85
N LYS A 134 -26.58 3.58 -19.37
CA LYS A 134 -27.58 2.75 -20.04
C LYS A 134 -28.11 3.47 -21.29
N ALA A 135 -28.49 2.71 -22.31
CA ALA A 135 -29.17 3.26 -23.47
C ALA A 135 -30.47 3.96 -23.02
N GLY A 136 -30.72 5.18 -23.52
CA GLY A 136 -31.87 6.00 -23.11
C GLY A 136 -31.61 6.94 -21.92
N THR A 137 -30.37 7.09 -21.45
CA THR A 137 -30.04 8.07 -20.40
C THR A 137 -30.25 9.50 -20.92
N THR A 138 -31.03 10.31 -20.19
CA THR A 138 -31.26 11.73 -20.52
C THR A 138 -29.96 12.55 -20.43
N ALA A 139 -29.89 13.71 -21.10
CA ALA A 139 -28.74 14.60 -21.01
C ALA A 139 -28.36 14.96 -19.55
N ALA A 140 -29.36 15.14 -18.69
CA ALA A 140 -29.17 15.33 -17.25
C ALA A 140 -28.53 14.12 -16.55
N GLY A 141 -28.94 12.89 -16.92
CA GLY A 141 -28.34 11.66 -16.40
C GLY A 141 -26.90 11.43 -16.87
N VAL A 142 -26.56 11.88 -18.09
CA VAL A 142 -25.18 11.86 -18.60
C VAL A 142 -24.31 12.81 -17.78
N GLN A 143 -24.77 14.03 -17.53
CA GLN A 143 -24.03 15.04 -16.77
C GLN A 143 -23.82 14.61 -15.31
N ALA A 144 -24.85 14.07 -14.64
CA ALA A 144 -24.75 13.54 -13.29
C ALA A 144 -23.72 12.39 -13.18
N SER A 145 -23.70 11.47 -14.17
CA SER A 145 -22.71 10.39 -14.20
C SER A 145 -21.29 10.89 -14.42
N GLN A 146 -21.09 11.89 -15.29
CA GLN A 146 -19.77 12.49 -15.51
C GLN A 146 -19.25 13.17 -14.23
N GLN A 147 -20.13 13.89 -13.52
CA GLN A 147 -19.77 14.54 -12.27
C GLN A 147 -19.38 13.54 -11.18
N ALA A 148 -20.16 12.47 -11.00
CA ALA A 148 -19.83 11.40 -10.05
C ALA A 148 -18.49 10.71 -10.37
N LYS A 149 -18.17 10.51 -11.65
CA LYS A 149 -16.88 9.95 -12.09
C LYS A 149 -15.73 10.90 -11.79
N MET A 150 -15.91 12.20 -12.02
CA MET A 150 -14.90 13.21 -11.74
C MET A 150 -14.63 13.35 -10.24
N GLU A 151 -15.66 13.27 -9.39
CA GLU A 151 -15.50 13.27 -7.93
C GLU A 151 -14.78 12.02 -7.44
N ALA A 152 -15.15 10.83 -7.93
CA ALA A 152 -14.46 9.59 -7.59
C ALA A 152 -12.98 9.62 -8.00
N ALA A 153 -12.66 10.17 -9.19
CA ALA A 153 -11.29 10.32 -9.65
C ALA A 153 -10.47 11.25 -8.72
N LYS A 154 -11.03 12.40 -8.32
CA LYS A 154 -10.38 13.31 -7.36
C LYS A 154 -10.12 12.64 -6.01
N TRP A 155 -11.04 11.80 -5.53
CA TRP A 155 -10.83 11.04 -4.29
C TRP A 155 -9.73 9.99 -4.44
N ILE A 156 -9.67 9.27 -5.56
CA ILE A 156 -8.59 8.31 -5.82
C ILE A 156 -7.23 9.03 -5.84
N GLU A 157 -7.12 10.18 -6.51
CA GLU A 157 -5.88 10.96 -6.54
C GLU A 157 -5.44 11.36 -5.11
N ARG A 158 -6.36 11.91 -4.31
CA ARG A 158 -6.07 12.31 -2.93
C ARG A 158 -5.63 11.15 -2.06
N ILE A 159 -6.32 10.01 -2.15
CA ILE A 159 -5.98 8.81 -1.38
C ILE A 159 -4.61 8.28 -1.83
N THR A 160 -4.33 8.23 -3.14
CA THR A 160 -3.05 7.77 -3.67
C THR A 160 -1.88 8.62 -3.17
N ARG A 161 -2.04 9.95 -3.16
CA ARG A 161 -1.03 10.86 -2.62
C ARG A 161 -0.83 10.68 -1.11
N ALA A 162 -1.91 10.50 -0.36
CA ALA A 162 -1.83 10.21 1.07
C ALA A 162 -1.12 8.87 1.34
N ASP A 163 -1.45 7.82 0.58
CA ASP A 163 -0.81 6.50 0.66
C ASP A 163 0.68 6.58 0.37
N LEU A 164 1.09 7.37 -0.62
CA LEU A 164 2.51 7.59 -0.91
C LEU A 164 3.24 8.22 0.28
N VAL A 165 2.67 9.28 0.88
CA VAL A 165 3.26 9.94 2.05
C VAL A 165 3.36 8.97 3.23
N ILE A 166 2.29 8.21 3.50
CA ILE A 166 2.26 7.21 4.56
C ILE A 166 3.32 6.12 4.30
N ALA A 167 3.42 5.61 3.07
CA ALA A 167 4.36 4.54 2.74
C ALA A 167 5.83 4.99 2.86
N VAL A 168 6.14 6.22 2.42
CA VAL A 168 7.47 6.82 2.63
C VAL A 168 7.75 6.97 4.12
N PHE A 169 6.77 7.42 4.91
CA PHE A 169 6.93 7.55 6.35
C PHE A 169 7.14 6.19 7.05
N ILE A 170 6.40 5.15 6.66
CA ILE A 170 6.62 3.77 7.14
C ILE A 170 8.04 3.30 6.81
N ALA A 171 8.54 3.57 5.59
CA ALA A 171 9.90 3.18 5.21
C ALA A 171 10.96 3.89 6.05
N LEU A 172 10.76 5.17 6.40
CA LEU A 172 11.65 5.90 7.30
C LEU A 172 11.64 5.30 8.72
N LEU A 173 10.45 4.97 9.25
CA LEU A 173 10.33 4.25 10.52
C LEU A 173 11.03 2.89 10.47
N GLY A 174 10.85 2.14 9.39
CA GLY A 174 11.52 0.84 9.20
C GLY A 174 13.05 0.95 9.16
N ALA A 175 13.59 1.96 8.47
CA ALA A 175 15.03 2.22 8.44
C ALA A 175 15.58 2.56 9.84
N SER A 176 14.76 3.21 10.68
CA SER A 176 15.15 3.58 12.03
C SER A 176 15.21 2.42 13.02
N LEU A 177 14.56 1.29 12.74
CA LEU A 177 14.59 0.12 13.61
C LEU A 177 16.02 -0.42 13.82
N LYS A 178 16.93 -0.19 12.87
CA LYS A 178 18.36 -0.50 13.03
C LYS A 178 19.00 0.23 14.23
N TRP A 179 18.41 1.32 14.68
CA TRP A 179 18.90 2.20 15.74
C TRP A 179 18.04 2.10 17.02
N GLY A 180 17.13 1.12 17.10
CA GLY A 180 16.24 0.92 18.24
C GLY A 180 14.83 1.48 18.07
N GLY A 181 14.53 2.15 16.95
CA GLY A 181 13.24 2.82 16.73
C GLY A 181 13.31 4.33 16.99
N LEU A 182 12.28 5.07 16.56
CA LEU A 182 12.22 6.55 16.65
C LEU A 182 11.14 7.07 17.59
N LEU A 183 10.22 6.21 18.02
CA LEU A 183 9.01 6.59 18.73
C LEU A 183 9.02 6.12 20.14
#